data_AF-X6NGE1-F1
#
_entry.id   AF-X6NGE1-F1
#
_cell.length_a   1.000
_cell.length_b   1.000
_cell.length_c   1.000
_cell.angle_alpha   90.00
_cell.angle_beta   90.00
_cell.angle_gamma   90.00
#
_symmetry.space_group_name_H-M   'P 1'
#
loop_
_entity.id
_entity.type
_entity.pdbx_description
1 polymer ?
#
loop_
_entity_poly.entity_id
_entity_poly.type
_entity_poly.pdbx_seq_one_letter_code
_entity_poly.pdbx_strand_id
1 'polypeptide(L)'
;MLVCLYCLQWKLCKIVKKAVGARGIPYVVTHDGRTIPYPNPRIKVGDTIKYDFFKGKMMDLFEWRTGVIVMVIGGRNVGRVGILEKLEKHPGSFDIVHVKDSAGNEFATRRENLFVLGKGTKPAVRLPPGKGVKLDVVTDRDIRLSKIAKPKHNQNEKKVYVGTRYAKKTILPPRVDALRKKTREKTRLLRLLKEQERKASANKPKVAKKKKEAKKKPEAAPAEAAKPAEE
;
A
#
# COMPACT_ATOMS: atom_id res chain seq x y z
N MET A 1 -2.97 -11.39 20.30
CA MET A 1 -2.81 -10.10 20.99
C MET A 1 -2.65 -8.99 19.94
N LEU A 2 -3.50 -7.97 19.94
CA LEU A 2 -3.26 -6.78 19.13
C LEU A 2 -2.30 -5.85 19.89
N VAL A 3 -1.01 -6.02 19.61
CA VAL A 3 0.02 -5.08 20.06
C VAL A 3 0.22 -4.07 18.93
N CYS A 4 -0.09 -2.80 19.19
CA CYS A 4 0.21 -1.72 18.25
C CYS A 4 1.73 -1.54 18.18
N LEU A 5 2.35 -1.81 17.04
CA LEU A 5 3.80 -1.68 16.79
C LEU A 5 4.38 -0.27 17.02
N TYR A 6 3.57 0.74 17.34
CA TYR A 6 3.98 2.13 17.63
C TYR A 6 3.52 2.66 19.00
N CYS A 7 2.86 1.85 19.84
CA CYS A 7 2.43 2.24 21.18
C CYS A 7 2.88 1.18 22.19
N LEU A 8 4.16 1.22 22.55
CA LEU A 8 4.74 0.37 23.61
C LEU A 8 4.23 0.73 25.02
N GLN A 9 3.47 1.82 25.16
CA GLN A 9 3.06 2.36 26.46
C GLN A 9 1.78 1.73 27.02
N TRP A 10 0.87 1.28 26.17
CA TRP A 10 -0.42 0.75 26.63
C TRP A 10 -0.94 -0.34 25.69
N LYS A 11 -1.85 -1.17 26.20
CA LYS A 11 -2.54 -2.23 25.44
C LYS A 11 -4.04 -2.25 25.70
N LEU A 12 -4.77 -2.91 24.82
CA LEU A 12 -6.18 -3.24 25.03
C LEU A 12 -6.29 -4.63 25.65
N CYS A 13 -7.08 -4.74 26.71
CA CYS A 13 -7.34 -5.99 27.42
C CYS A 13 -8.83 -6.26 27.52
N LYS A 14 -9.32 -7.29 26.85
CA LYS A 14 -10.69 -7.79 27.07
C LYS A 14 -10.80 -8.43 28.46
N ILE A 15 -11.94 -8.20 29.09
CA ILE A 15 -12.32 -8.75 30.38
C ILE A 15 -13.03 -10.08 30.19
N VAL A 16 -12.51 -11.13 30.82
CA VAL A 16 -13.04 -12.49 30.72
C VAL A 16 -13.85 -12.86 31.94
N LYS A 17 -13.36 -12.51 33.15
CA LYS A 17 -14.04 -12.84 34.40
C LYS A 17 -14.01 -11.65 35.35
N LYS A 18 -15.11 -11.47 36.09
CA LYS A 18 -15.22 -10.54 37.22
C LYS A 18 -15.59 -11.39 38.43
N ALA A 19 -14.78 -11.35 39.47
CA ALA A 19 -14.95 -12.16 40.66
C ALA A 19 -14.54 -11.39 41.92
N VAL A 20 -14.88 -11.94 43.07
CA VAL A 20 -14.49 -11.41 44.38
C VAL A 20 -13.50 -12.41 45.00
N GLY A 21 -12.36 -11.90 45.45
CA GLY A 21 -11.30 -12.70 46.05
C GLY A 21 -11.42 -12.82 47.56
N ALA A 22 -10.37 -13.36 48.18
CA ALA A 22 -10.25 -13.39 49.62
C ALA A 22 -10.40 -11.97 50.21
N ARG A 23 -11.03 -11.89 51.38
CA ARG A 23 -11.31 -10.62 52.08
C ARG A 23 -12.26 -9.67 51.32
N GLY A 24 -13.06 -10.19 50.38
CA GLY A 24 -14.07 -9.39 49.69
C GLY A 24 -13.50 -8.45 48.62
N ILE A 25 -12.24 -8.63 48.20
CA ILE A 25 -11.59 -7.75 47.23
C ILE A 25 -12.10 -8.06 45.82
N PRO A 26 -12.78 -7.13 45.11
CA PRO A 26 -13.19 -7.35 43.73
C PRO A 26 -11.98 -7.30 42.80
N TYR A 27 -11.91 -8.25 41.88
CA TYR A 27 -10.88 -8.29 40.84
C TYR A 27 -11.46 -8.68 39.49
N VAL A 28 -10.74 -8.30 38.45
CA VAL A 28 -11.08 -8.63 37.06
C VAL A 28 -9.92 -9.38 36.42
N VAL A 29 -10.25 -10.48 35.75
CA VAL A 29 -9.31 -11.27 34.96
C VAL A 29 -9.46 -10.89 33.49
N THR A 30 -8.34 -10.52 32.89
CA THR A 30 -8.23 -10.18 31.48
C THR A 30 -7.85 -11.40 30.63
N HIS A 31 -8.09 -11.31 29.32
CA HIS A 31 -7.74 -12.38 28.36
C HIS A 31 -6.23 -12.64 28.26
N ASP A 32 -5.40 -11.68 28.67
CA ASP A 32 -3.94 -11.82 28.72
C ASP A 32 -3.47 -12.49 30.03
N GLY A 33 -4.39 -13.03 30.85
CA GLY A 33 -4.08 -13.67 32.13
C GLY A 33 -3.75 -12.70 33.27
N ARG A 34 -3.91 -11.38 33.08
CA ARG A 34 -3.67 -10.40 34.15
C ARG A 34 -4.88 -10.28 35.06
N THR A 35 -4.62 -10.19 36.37
CA THR A 35 -5.59 -9.92 37.41
C THR A 35 -5.46 -8.47 37.86
N ILE A 36 -6.51 -7.67 37.66
CA ILE A 36 -6.55 -6.25 38.05
C ILE A 36 -7.39 -6.13 39.31
N PRO A 37 -6.80 -5.79 40.46
CA PRO A 37 -7.54 -5.54 41.69
C PRO A 37 -8.22 -4.17 41.64
N TYR A 38 -9.32 -4.02 42.38
CA TYR A 38 -10.10 -2.76 42.47
C TYR A 38 -10.50 -2.17 41.11
N PRO A 39 -11.19 -2.95 40.25
CA PRO A 39 -11.72 -2.46 38.99
C PRO A 39 -12.84 -1.43 39.24
N ASN A 40 -13.05 -0.52 38.29
CA ASN A 40 -14.17 0.42 38.32
C ASN A 40 -15.50 -0.37 38.40
N PRO A 41 -16.45 -0.01 39.29
CA PRO A 41 -17.69 -0.76 39.49
C PRO A 41 -18.53 -0.94 38.21
N ARG A 42 -18.45 0.00 37.25
CA ARG A 42 -19.21 -0.04 35.98
C ARG A 42 -18.78 -1.15 35.02
N ILE A 43 -17.62 -1.76 35.27
CA ILE A 43 -17.02 -2.79 34.43
C ILE A 43 -17.88 -4.06 34.39
N LYS A 44 -18.13 -4.56 33.18
CA LYS A 44 -18.83 -5.81 32.90
C LYS A 44 -17.95 -6.81 32.14
N VAL A 45 -18.37 -8.07 32.12
CA VAL A 45 -17.71 -9.12 31.35
C VAL A 45 -17.92 -8.89 29.86
N GLY A 46 -16.84 -8.92 29.09
CA GLY A 46 -16.82 -8.63 27.66
C GLY A 46 -16.36 -7.21 27.30
N ASP A 47 -16.26 -6.30 28.28
CA ASP A 47 -15.70 -4.96 28.07
C ASP A 47 -14.19 -5.04 27.79
N THR A 48 -13.63 -3.98 27.21
CA THR A 48 -12.19 -3.85 26.99
C THR A 48 -11.61 -2.70 27.81
N ILE A 49 -10.47 -2.93 28.45
CA ILE A 49 -9.73 -1.93 29.23
C ILE A 49 -8.51 -1.48 28.43
N LYS A 50 -8.24 -0.17 28.44
CA LYS A 50 -6.94 0.37 28.06
C LYS A 50 -6.00 0.28 29.26
N TYR A 51 -5.01 -0.58 29.19
CA TYR A 51 -4.07 -0.87 30.28
C TYR A 51 -2.70 -0.27 30.00
N ASP A 52 -2.15 0.48 30.94
CA ASP A 52 -0.78 1.01 30.87
C ASP A 52 0.22 -0.02 31.43
N PHE A 53 1.24 -0.39 30.66
CA PHE A 53 2.23 -1.38 31.09
C PHE A 53 3.12 -0.88 32.23
N PHE A 54 3.48 0.40 32.22
CA PHE A 54 4.46 0.95 33.17
C PHE A 54 3.81 1.24 34.51
N LYS A 55 2.63 1.86 34.49
CA LYS A 55 1.91 2.21 35.73
C LYS A 55 1.16 1.03 36.33
N GLY A 56 0.89 0.00 35.53
CA GLY A 56 0.10 -1.16 35.96
C GLY A 56 -1.36 -0.82 36.27
N LYS A 57 -1.89 0.28 35.73
CA LYS A 57 -3.23 0.80 36.01
C LYS A 57 -4.10 0.81 34.76
N MET A 58 -5.41 0.74 34.96
CA MET A 58 -6.41 0.98 33.92
C MET A 58 -6.49 2.49 33.62
N MET A 59 -6.42 2.87 32.34
CA MET A 59 -6.59 4.25 31.90
C MET A 59 -8.04 4.51 31.49
N ASP A 60 -8.53 3.75 30.52
CA ASP A 60 -9.85 3.94 29.92
C ASP A 60 -10.64 2.63 29.90
N LEU A 61 -11.95 2.77 29.97
CA LEU A 61 -12.91 1.67 29.80
C LEU A 61 -13.65 1.83 28.47
N PHE A 62 -13.69 0.74 27.70
CA PHE A 62 -14.52 0.57 26.51
C PHE A 62 -15.64 -0.41 26.84
N GLU A 63 -16.84 0.14 27.01
CA GLU A 63 -18.03 -0.64 27.35
C GLU A 63 -18.55 -1.40 26.14
N TRP A 64 -19.00 -2.64 26.37
CA TRP A 64 -19.68 -3.47 25.40
C TRP A 64 -21.11 -2.94 25.16
N ARG A 65 -21.28 -2.17 24.08
CA ARG A 65 -22.57 -1.61 23.65
C ARG A 65 -22.73 -1.74 22.13
N THR A 66 -23.96 -1.61 21.64
CA THR A 66 -24.25 -1.47 20.21
C THR A 66 -23.63 -0.17 19.67
N GLY A 67 -23.24 -0.17 18.40
CA GLY A 67 -22.55 0.94 17.75
C GLY A 67 -21.04 1.02 18.05
N VAL A 68 -20.47 0.02 18.72
CA VAL A 68 -19.04 -0.03 19.05
C VAL A 68 -18.25 -0.81 18.00
N ILE A 69 -17.05 -0.35 17.67
CA ILE A 69 -16.12 -1.08 16.80
C ILE A 69 -15.54 -2.31 17.49
N VAL A 70 -15.73 -3.46 16.85
CA VAL A 70 -15.33 -4.78 17.33
C VAL A 70 -14.53 -5.52 16.28
N MET A 71 -13.71 -6.44 16.75
CA MET A 71 -12.90 -7.32 15.93
C MET A 71 -13.14 -8.76 16.34
N VAL A 72 -13.13 -9.64 15.35
CA VAL A 72 -13.32 -11.07 15.56
C VAL A 72 -11.96 -11.74 15.83
N ILE A 73 -11.86 -12.45 16.96
CA ILE A 73 -10.68 -13.21 17.37
C ILE A 73 -10.75 -14.68 16.91
N GLY A 74 -11.96 -15.26 16.85
CA GLY A 74 -12.16 -16.71 16.65
C GLY A 74 -13.16 -17.08 15.56
N GLY A 75 -13.02 -18.29 15.00
CA GLY A 75 -13.94 -18.86 14.00
C GLY A 75 -13.56 -18.60 12.53
N ARG A 76 -14.54 -18.63 11.62
CA ARG A 76 -14.32 -18.41 10.17
C ARG A 76 -14.09 -16.94 9.80
N ASN A 77 -14.57 -16.02 10.66
CA ASN A 77 -14.57 -14.58 10.45
C ASN A 77 -13.39 -13.86 11.15
N VAL A 78 -12.35 -14.60 11.57
CA VAL A 78 -11.19 -14.06 12.29
C VAL A 78 -10.52 -12.91 11.55
N GLY A 79 -10.13 -11.88 12.29
CA GLY A 79 -9.43 -10.71 11.76
C GLY A 79 -10.33 -9.70 11.06
N ARG A 80 -11.64 -9.97 10.95
CA ARG A 80 -12.61 -8.99 10.47
C ARG A 80 -12.91 -7.94 11.54
N VAL A 81 -13.12 -6.70 11.10
CA VAL A 81 -13.39 -5.55 11.97
C VAL A 81 -14.62 -4.81 11.46
N GLY A 82 -15.59 -4.64 12.34
CA GLY A 82 -16.84 -3.99 12.03
C GLY A 82 -17.50 -3.36 13.24
N ILE A 83 -18.67 -2.78 13.03
CA ILE A 83 -19.49 -2.14 14.05
C ILE A 83 -20.50 -3.16 14.56
N LEU A 84 -20.66 -3.24 15.88
CA LEU A 84 -21.67 -4.06 16.54
C LEU A 84 -23.07 -3.48 16.26
N GLU A 85 -23.95 -4.22 15.58
CA GLU A 85 -25.31 -3.75 15.31
C GLU A 85 -26.30 -4.29 16.33
N LYS A 86 -26.47 -5.62 16.34
CA LYS A 86 -27.49 -6.30 17.14
C LYS A 86 -26.88 -7.44 17.94
N LEU A 87 -27.35 -7.59 19.17
CA LEU A 87 -27.06 -8.71 20.05
C LEU A 87 -28.34 -9.53 20.22
N GLU A 88 -28.30 -10.77 19.76
CA GLU A 88 -29.35 -11.77 19.95
C GLU A 88 -28.98 -12.66 21.13
N LYS A 89 -29.79 -12.57 22.19
CA LYS A 89 -29.58 -13.31 23.42
C LYS A 89 -30.37 -14.61 23.36
N HIS A 90 -29.68 -15.72 23.55
CA HIS A 90 -30.29 -17.04 23.62
C HIS A 90 -29.99 -17.66 25.00
N PRO A 91 -30.94 -17.64 25.95
CA PRO A 91 -30.70 -18.19 27.28
C PRO A 91 -30.40 -19.69 27.16
N GLY A 92 -29.30 -20.14 27.78
CA GLY A 92 -28.83 -21.53 27.72
C GLY A 92 -28.00 -21.89 26.48
N SER A 93 -27.80 -20.96 25.54
CA SER A 93 -26.93 -21.14 24.38
C SER A 93 -26.00 -19.92 24.21
N PHE A 94 -25.27 -19.88 23.10
CA PHE A 94 -24.36 -18.79 22.80
C PHE A 94 -25.12 -17.56 22.31
N ASP A 95 -24.78 -16.39 22.87
CA ASP A 95 -25.21 -15.10 22.35
C ASP A 95 -24.68 -14.90 20.93
N ILE A 96 -25.58 -14.70 19.97
CA ILE A 96 -25.25 -14.41 18.57
C ILE A 96 -25.20 -12.90 18.39
N VAL A 97 -24.21 -12.45 17.64
CA VAL A 97 -23.93 -11.04 17.43
C VAL A 97 -23.80 -10.75 15.96
N HIS A 98 -24.55 -9.77 15.49
CA HIS A 98 -24.49 -9.25 14.13
C HIS A 98 -23.55 -8.06 14.07
N VAL A 99 -22.57 -8.14 13.17
CA VAL A 99 -21.52 -7.14 12.98
C VAL A 99 -21.51 -6.71 11.51
N LYS A 100 -21.36 -5.40 11.28
CA LYS A 100 -21.26 -4.81 9.96
C LYS A 100 -19.88 -4.24 9.69
N ASP A 101 -19.23 -4.73 8.65
CA ASP A 101 -17.92 -4.22 8.21
C ASP A 101 -18.05 -2.83 7.59
N SER A 102 -16.92 -2.14 7.44
CA SER A 102 -16.85 -0.85 6.73
C SER A 102 -17.27 -0.93 5.25
N ALA A 103 -17.23 -2.11 4.64
CA ALA A 103 -17.67 -2.34 3.26
C ALA A 103 -19.18 -2.63 3.14
N GLY A 104 -19.91 -2.64 4.25
CA GLY A 104 -21.35 -2.95 4.28
C GLY A 104 -21.68 -4.44 4.40
N ASN A 105 -20.67 -5.32 4.39
CA ASN A 105 -20.87 -6.75 4.59
C ASN A 105 -21.27 -7.04 6.04
N GLU A 106 -22.40 -7.72 6.21
CA GLU A 106 -22.90 -8.17 7.51
C GLU A 106 -22.52 -9.62 7.76
N PHE A 107 -22.14 -9.93 8.99
CA PHE A 107 -21.84 -11.29 9.40
C PHE A 107 -22.14 -11.51 10.89
N ALA A 108 -22.45 -12.76 11.21
CA ALA A 108 -22.76 -13.17 12.57
C ALA A 108 -21.57 -13.89 13.22
N THR A 109 -21.36 -13.65 14.51
CA THR A 109 -20.38 -14.37 15.35
C THR A 109 -20.92 -14.57 16.75
N ARG A 110 -20.27 -15.43 17.54
CA ARG A 110 -20.56 -15.57 18.97
C ARG A 110 -19.98 -14.39 19.73
N ARG A 111 -20.66 -13.93 20.79
CA ARG A 111 -20.19 -12.85 21.68
C ARG A 111 -18.78 -13.09 22.25
N GLU A 112 -18.45 -14.33 22.57
CA GLU A 112 -17.14 -14.70 23.14
C GLU A 112 -15.97 -14.42 22.18
N ASN A 113 -16.21 -14.58 20.88
CA ASN A 113 -15.19 -14.42 19.83
C ASN A 113 -14.92 -12.97 19.47
N LEU A 114 -15.63 -12.01 20.07
CA LEU A 114 -15.49 -10.60 19.73
C LEU A 114 -14.63 -9.84 20.73
N PHE A 115 -13.98 -8.80 20.23
CA PHE A 115 -13.09 -7.93 20.98
C PHE A 115 -13.41 -6.48 20.68
N VAL A 116 -13.73 -5.70 21.70
CA VAL A 116 -13.99 -4.26 21.56
C VAL A 116 -12.67 -3.52 21.37
N LEU A 117 -12.57 -2.70 20.31
CA LEU A 117 -11.36 -1.96 19.96
C LEU A 117 -11.42 -0.46 20.30
N GLY A 118 -12.60 0.14 20.46
CA GLY A 118 -12.72 1.58 20.61
C GLY A 118 -14.13 2.02 21.00
N LYS A 119 -14.39 3.33 20.97
CA LYS A 119 -15.74 3.90 21.14
C LYS A 119 -16.23 4.42 19.79
N GLY A 120 -17.45 4.05 19.40
CA GLY A 120 -18.01 4.43 18.10
C GLY A 120 -17.20 3.86 16.94
N THR A 121 -16.97 4.69 15.92
CA THR A 121 -16.31 4.33 14.65
C THR A 121 -14.78 4.42 14.70
N LYS A 122 -14.20 5.06 15.72
CA LYS A 122 -12.75 5.26 15.83
C LYS A 122 -12.12 4.12 16.65
N PRO A 123 -11.26 3.27 16.05
CA PRO A 123 -10.53 2.26 16.81
C PRO A 123 -9.49 2.95 17.69
N ALA A 124 -9.33 2.49 18.94
CA ALA A 124 -8.28 3.02 19.81
C ALA A 124 -6.89 2.56 19.33
N VAL A 125 -6.81 1.36 18.74
CA VAL A 125 -5.58 0.75 18.21
C VAL A 125 -5.50 0.91 16.69
N ARG A 126 -4.28 1.07 16.17
CA ARG A 126 -4.01 1.10 14.73
C ARG A 126 -4.33 -0.26 14.11
N LEU A 127 -5.12 -0.25 13.05
CA LEU A 127 -5.45 -1.44 12.28
C LEU A 127 -4.39 -1.74 11.20
N PRO A 128 -4.24 -3.02 10.79
CA PRO A 128 -3.50 -3.41 9.59
C PRO A 128 -4.03 -2.70 8.32
N PRO A 129 -3.27 -2.68 7.21
CA PRO A 129 -3.61 -1.90 6.02
C PRO A 129 -4.95 -2.28 5.37
N GLY A 130 -5.43 -3.52 5.57
CA GLY A 130 -6.74 -3.96 5.11
C GLY A 130 -7.93 -3.53 5.99
N LYS A 131 -7.68 -2.79 7.09
CA LYS A 131 -8.68 -2.30 8.05
C LYS A 131 -9.66 -3.37 8.58
N GLY A 132 -9.31 -4.65 8.48
CA GLY A 132 -10.17 -5.77 8.86
C GLY A 132 -11.32 -6.04 7.89
N VAL A 133 -11.25 -5.59 6.65
CA VAL A 133 -12.23 -5.95 5.62
C VAL A 133 -11.78 -7.23 4.91
N LYS A 134 -12.63 -8.25 4.93
CA LYS A 134 -12.39 -9.48 4.15
C LYS A 134 -12.83 -9.25 2.71
N LEU A 135 -11.91 -9.51 1.79
CA LEU A 135 -12.14 -9.40 0.35
C LEU A 135 -12.81 -10.67 -0.20
N ASP A 136 -13.56 -10.51 -1.28
CA ASP A 136 -14.12 -11.63 -2.02
C ASP A 136 -13.01 -12.39 -2.75
N VAL A 137 -13.23 -13.69 -2.97
CA VAL A 137 -12.23 -14.60 -3.54
C VAL A 137 -11.72 -14.12 -4.91
N VAL A 138 -12.62 -13.57 -5.74
CA VAL A 138 -12.27 -13.02 -7.05
C VAL A 138 -11.41 -11.77 -6.91
N THR A 139 -11.85 -10.81 -6.09
CA THR A 139 -11.11 -9.57 -5.86
C THR A 139 -9.72 -9.80 -5.25
N ASP A 140 -9.60 -10.73 -4.30
CA ASP A 140 -8.32 -11.12 -3.70
C ASP A 140 -7.39 -11.78 -4.74
N ARG A 141 -7.95 -12.63 -5.62
CA ARG A 141 -7.21 -13.21 -6.74
C ARG A 141 -6.67 -12.14 -7.68
N ASP A 142 -7.49 -11.16 -8.06
CA ASP A 142 -7.08 -10.09 -8.98
C ASP A 142 -6.02 -9.17 -8.35
N ILE A 143 -6.14 -8.89 -7.06
CA ILE A 143 -5.12 -8.15 -6.29
C ILE A 143 -3.81 -8.96 -6.22
N ARG A 144 -3.89 -10.28 -6.07
CA ARG A 144 -2.69 -11.16 -6.09
C ARG A 144 -2.04 -11.16 -7.47
N LEU A 145 -2.81 -11.36 -8.54
CA LEU A 145 -2.30 -11.36 -9.92
C LEU A 145 -1.70 -10.02 -10.31
N SER A 146 -2.33 -8.90 -9.94
CA SER A 146 -1.79 -7.56 -10.21
C SER A 146 -0.49 -7.27 -9.46
N LYS A 147 -0.34 -7.77 -8.22
CA LYS A 147 0.92 -7.69 -7.47
C LYS A 147 2.03 -8.53 -8.12
N ILE A 148 1.69 -9.72 -8.64
CA ILE A 148 2.63 -10.57 -9.37
C ILE A 148 3.07 -9.89 -10.68
N ALA A 149 2.13 -9.29 -11.42
CA ALA A 149 2.39 -8.60 -12.67
C ALA A 149 3.25 -7.33 -12.52
N LYS A 150 3.17 -6.65 -11.36
CA LYS A 150 3.91 -5.41 -11.06
C LYS A 150 4.86 -5.61 -9.87
N PRO A 151 5.97 -6.35 -10.03
CA PRO A 151 6.93 -6.54 -8.94
C PRO A 151 7.56 -5.20 -8.55
N LYS A 152 7.59 -4.88 -7.25
CA LYS A 152 8.21 -3.65 -6.73
C LYS A 152 9.70 -3.56 -7.04
N HIS A 153 10.36 -4.70 -7.19
CA HIS A 153 11.75 -4.78 -7.61
C HIS A 153 11.80 -5.57 -8.92
N ASN A 154 11.91 -4.85 -10.03
CA ASN A 154 12.11 -5.47 -11.32
C ASN A 154 13.62 -5.73 -11.48
N GLN A 155 14.09 -6.95 -11.20
CA GLN A 155 15.52 -7.31 -11.36
C GLN A 155 16.00 -7.15 -12.81
N ASN A 156 15.06 -7.14 -13.77
CA ASN A 156 15.33 -7.07 -15.21
C ASN A 156 15.48 -5.63 -15.73
N GLU A 157 15.19 -4.60 -14.94
CA GLU A 157 15.49 -3.21 -15.33
C GLU A 157 16.99 -2.92 -15.13
N LYS A 158 17.78 -3.14 -16.17
CA LYS A 158 19.18 -2.69 -16.22
C LYS A 158 19.21 -1.16 -16.09
N LYS A 159 19.54 -0.65 -14.90
CA LYS A 159 19.85 0.77 -14.68
C LYS A 159 21.10 1.14 -15.49
N VAL A 160 20.97 2.08 -16.42
CA VAL A 160 22.11 2.63 -17.14
C VAL A 160 22.70 3.74 -16.27
N TYR A 161 23.97 3.60 -15.91
CA TYR A 161 24.68 4.57 -15.07
C TYR A 161 25.50 5.52 -15.94
N VAL A 162 25.60 6.79 -15.52
CA VAL A 162 26.56 7.75 -16.07
C VAL A 162 27.59 8.09 -15.00
N GLY A 163 28.85 8.06 -15.40
CA GLY A 163 30.02 8.39 -14.59
C GLY A 163 31.28 7.78 -15.17
N THR A 164 32.41 8.46 -14.98
CA THR A 164 33.75 7.90 -15.20
C THR A 164 34.14 6.99 -14.01
N ARG A 165 35.23 6.22 -14.13
CA ARG A 165 35.68 5.28 -13.08
C ARG A 165 35.94 5.92 -11.69
N TYR A 166 36.15 7.24 -11.66
CA TYR A 166 36.50 8.01 -10.44
C TYR A 166 35.36 8.88 -9.88
N ALA A 167 34.21 8.94 -10.55
CA ALA A 167 33.06 9.76 -10.13
C ALA A 167 31.86 8.89 -9.69
N LYS A 168 31.02 9.42 -8.79
CA LYS A 168 29.84 8.73 -8.23
C LYS A 168 28.86 8.38 -9.37
N LYS A 169 28.65 7.07 -9.61
CA LYS A 169 27.75 6.57 -10.64
C LYS A 169 26.32 7.01 -10.34
N THR A 170 25.77 7.89 -11.19
CA THR A 170 24.40 8.40 -11.04
C THR A 170 23.49 7.71 -12.05
N ILE A 171 22.24 7.45 -11.66
CA ILE A 171 21.23 6.83 -12.54
C ILE A 171 20.88 7.83 -13.64
N LEU A 172 20.88 7.41 -14.90
CA LEU A 172 20.43 8.26 -16.01
C LEU A 172 18.94 8.62 -15.86
N PRO A 173 18.56 9.90 -15.96
CA PRO A 173 17.16 10.28 -16.01
C PRO A 173 16.51 9.72 -17.30
N PRO A 174 15.28 9.19 -17.22
CA PRO A 174 14.65 8.39 -18.29
C PRO A 174 14.47 9.15 -19.61
N ARG A 175 14.36 10.49 -19.56
CA ARG A 175 14.28 11.37 -20.73
C ARG A 175 15.55 11.31 -21.60
N VAL A 176 16.73 11.26 -20.98
CA VAL A 176 18.02 11.27 -21.69
C VAL A 176 18.31 9.91 -22.33
N ASP A 177 17.93 8.82 -21.66
CA ASP A 177 18.02 7.46 -22.21
C ASP A 177 17.14 7.26 -23.44
N ALA A 178 15.90 7.80 -23.41
CA ALA A 178 15.00 7.76 -24.55
C ALA A 178 15.56 8.53 -25.77
N LEU A 179 16.14 9.71 -25.55
CA LEU A 179 16.80 10.49 -26.60
C LEU A 179 17.99 9.75 -27.21
N ARG A 180 18.85 9.13 -26.39
CA ARG A 180 19.98 8.32 -26.86
C ARG A 180 19.54 7.14 -27.74
N LYS A 181 18.45 6.46 -27.38
CA LYS A 181 17.88 5.37 -28.19
C LYS A 181 17.43 5.88 -29.57
N LYS A 182 16.68 7.00 -29.60
CA LYS A 182 16.26 7.65 -30.86
C LYS A 182 17.45 8.05 -31.73
N THR A 183 18.52 8.59 -31.15
CA THR A 183 19.72 8.98 -31.91
C THR A 183 20.46 7.77 -32.49
N ARG A 184 20.54 6.65 -31.75
CA ARG A 184 21.12 5.38 -32.23
C ARG A 184 20.31 4.77 -33.37
N GLU A 185 18.99 4.77 -33.24
CA GLU A 185 18.10 4.28 -34.31
C GLU A 185 18.22 5.16 -35.55
N LYS A 186 18.22 6.49 -35.39
CA LYS A 186 18.43 7.43 -36.49
C LYS A 186 19.74 7.18 -37.22
N THR A 187 20.85 7.01 -36.49
CA THR A 187 22.17 6.73 -37.09
C THR A 187 22.23 5.37 -37.77
N ARG A 188 21.55 4.34 -37.24
CA ARG A 188 21.45 3.02 -37.86
C ARG A 188 20.65 3.06 -39.16
N LEU A 189 19.50 3.74 -39.17
CA LEU A 189 18.67 3.92 -40.36
C LEU A 189 19.43 4.68 -41.46
N LEU A 190 20.17 5.73 -41.08
CA LEU A 190 20.94 6.53 -42.02
C LEU A 190 22.10 5.74 -42.67
N ARG A 191 22.71 4.79 -41.94
CA ARG A 191 23.67 3.83 -42.51
C ARG A 191 23.02 2.87 -43.49
N LEU A 192 21.87 2.29 -43.14
CA LEU A 192 21.12 1.39 -44.02
C LEU A 192 20.68 2.08 -45.31
N LEU A 193 20.24 3.33 -45.23
CA LEU A 193 19.89 4.15 -46.38
C LEU A 193 21.09 4.38 -47.29
N LYS A 194 22.25 4.76 -46.72
CA LYS A 194 23.50 4.89 -47.50
C LYS A 194 23.96 3.58 -48.13
N GLU A 195 23.72 2.44 -47.48
CA GLU A 195 24.01 1.12 -48.05
C GLU A 195 23.05 0.75 -49.19
N GLN A 196 21.76 1.07 -49.06
CA GLN A 196 20.78 0.90 -50.12
C GLN A 196 21.12 1.77 -51.33
N GLU A 197 21.49 3.04 -51.11
CA GLU A 197 21.93 3.95 -52.17
C GLU A 197 23.20 3.44 -52.86
N ARG A 198 24.19 2.94 -52.09
CA ARG A 198 25.40 2.31 -52.65
C ARG A 198 25.07 1.08 -53.51
N LYS A 199 24.19 0.18 -53.04
CA LYS A 199 23.75 -1.00 -53.80
C LYS A 199 22.95 -0.62 -55.06
N ALA A 200 22.06 0.36 -54.96
CA ALA A 200 21.30 0.88 -56.10
C ALA A 200 22.21 1.58 -57.13
N SER A 201 23.26 2.27 -56.68
CA SER A 201 24.26 2.88 -57.55
C SER A 201 25.16 1.84 -58.24
N ALA A 202 25.44 0.72 -57.58
CA ALA A 202 26.20 -0.40 -58.15
C ALA A 202 25.39 -1.18 -59.20
N ASN A 203 24.07 -1.26 -59.04
CA ASN A 203 23.14 -1.90 -59.98
C ASN A 203 22.64 -0.98 -61.12
N LYS A 204 23.12 0.27 -61.22
CA LYS A 204 22.78 1.12 -62.36
C LYS A 204 23.53 0.66 -63.62
N PRO A 205 22.83 0.34 -64.73
CA PRO A 205 23.50 0.01 -65.99
C PRO A 205 24.32 1.23 -66.46
N LYS A 206 25.57 1.00 -66.88
CA LYS A 206 26.48 2.05 -67.39
C LYS A 206 25.93 2.63 -68.70
N VAL A 207 25.16 3.72 -68.63
CA VAL A 207 24.77 4.50 -69.81
C VAL A 207 25.29 5.94 -69.72
N ALA A 208 26.26 6.21 -70.59
CA ALA A 208 26.65 7.46 -71.24
C ALA A 208 26.92 8.74 -70.41
N LYS A 209 28.22 9.08 -70.32
CA LYS A 209 28.71 10.47 -70.23
C LYS A 209 28.31 11.24 -71.51
N LYS A 210 27.22 12.01 -71.50
CA LYS A 210 26.97 13.14 -72.44
C LYS A 210 25.77 13.97 -71.99
N LYS A 211 26.02 15.01 -71.17
CA LYS A 211 25.23 16.27 -71.01
C LYS A 211 25.70 17.00 -69.75
N LYS A 212 26.86 17.65 -69.82
CA LYS A 212 27.26 18.71 -68.88
C LYS A 212 28.08 19.78 -69.62
N GLU A 213 27.53 20.25 -70.74
CA GLU A 213 28.04 21.43 -71.47
C GLU A 213 26.97 22.52 -71.67
N ALA A 214 25.74 22.33 -71.17
CA ALA A 214 24.70 23.34 -71.25
C ALA A 214 24.24 23.76 -69.85
N LYS A 215 24.97 24.72 -69.27
CA LYS A 215 24.50 25.83 -68.42
C LYS A 215 25.64 26.36 -67.55
N LYS A 216 26.45 27.22 -68.19
CA LYS A 216 27.30 28.23 -67.57
C LYS A 216 26.37 29.25 -66.88
N LYS A 217 26.72 29.67 -65.65
CA LYS A 217 26.03 30.67 -64.80
C LYS A 217 25.94 32.06 -65.49
N PRO A 218 25.11 33.00 -64.97
CA PRO A 218 25.52 33.90 -63.86
C PRO A 218 24.40 33.97 -62.79
N GLU A 219 24.51 34.53 -61.60
CA GLU A 219 25.35 35.59 -61.04
C GLU A 219 25.26 35.51 -59.50
N ALA A 220 26.26 36.05 -58.81
CA ALA A 220 26.31 36.13 -57.36
C ALA A 220 25.76 37.48 -56.87
N ALA A 221 25.11 37.50 -55.71
CA ALA A 221 25.03 38.67 -54.83
C ALA A 221 24.93 38.22 -53.35
N PRO A 222 25.45 39.00 -52.39
CA PRO A 222 26.20 38.48 -51.25
C PRO A 222 25.47 38.52 -49.90
N ALA A 223 26.13 37.92 -48.91
CA ALA A 223 25.77 37.86 -47.51
C ALA A 223 25.67 39.25 -46.84
N GLU A 224 24.68 39.41 -45.98
CA GLU A 224 24.63 40.49 -45.00
C GLU A 224 24.92 39.89 -43.61
N ALA A 225 25.97 40.40 -42.97
CA ALA A 225 26.38 40.09 -41.62
C ALA A 225 25.95 41.22 -40.68
N ALA A 226 25.48 40.83 -39.48
CA ALA A 226 25.61 41.51 -38.19
C ALA A 226 25.05 42.95 -38.01
N LYS A 227 24.15 43.08 -37.03
CA LYS A 227 24.21 44.16 -36.02
C LYS A 227 24.13 43.56 -34.60
N PRO A 228 25.01 43.98 -33.67
CA PRO A 228 24.84 43.80 -32.23
C PRO A 228 24.32 45.09 -31.54
N ALA A 229 24.02 44.97 -30.23
CA ALA A 229 23.89 45.99 -29.17
C ALA A 229 22.47 46.27 -28.60
N GLU A 230 22.34 45.92 -27.32
CA GLU A 230 21.75 46.63 -26.15
C GLU A 230 20.52 47.55 -26.34
N GLU A 231 19.40 47.17 -25.69
CA GLU A 231 18.90 47.78 -24.43
C GLU A 231 18.06 46.74 -23.66
#